data_AF-A0A957TXX9-F1
#
_entry.id   AF-A0A957TXX9-F1
#
_cell.length_a   1.000
_cell.length_b   1.000
_cell.length_c   1.000
_cell.angle_alpha   90.00
_cell.angle_beta   90.00
_cell.angle_gamma   90.00
#
_symmetry.space_group_name_H-M   'P 1'
#
loop_
_entity.id
_entity.type
_entity.pdbx_description
1 polymer ?
#
loop_
_entity_poly.entity_id
_entity_poly.type
_entity_poly.pdbx_seq_one_letter_code
_entity_poly.pdbx_strand_id
1 'polypeptide(L)'
;MKPNLVSKPNFTVVGMKYRGKNEHEEIPQLWARFGPHMGEINDLAEPEISYGLMGNYDPVTGEFDYMAGMAVERATDLLPGMTT
;
A
#
# COMPACT_ATOMS: atom_id res chain seq x y z
N MET A 1 -15.98 15.00 12.52
CA MET A 1 -15.77 13.55 12.66
C MET A 1 -15.48 13.21 14.11
N LYS A 2 -15.94 12.06 14.63
CA LYS A 2 -15.56 11.54 15.94
C LYS A 2 -14.64 10.32 15.74
N PRO A 3 -13.49 10.22 16.42
CA PRO A 3 -12.60 9.07 16.28
C PRO A 3 -13.23 7.82 16.92
N ASN A 4 -12.90 6.66 16.37
CA ASN A 4 -13.25 5.36 16.94
C ASN A 4 -11.97 4.58 17.24
N LEU A 5 -11.90 3.93 18.41
CA LEU A 5 -10.80 3.06 18.78
C LEU A 5 -11.13 1.64 18.31
N VAL A 6 -10.31 1.09 17.40
CA VAL A 6 -10.51 -0.23 16.82
C VAL A 6 -9.20 -1.02 16.92
N SER A 7 -9.26 -2.23 17.45
CA SER A 7 -8.15 -3.18 17.39
C SER A 7 -8.27 -4.00 16.10
N LYS A 8 -7.20 -4.04 15.31
CA LYS A 8 -7.08 -4.91 14.13
C LYS A 8 -5.95 -5.92 14.34
N PRO A 9 -6.12 -7.19 13.93
CA PRO A 9 -5.01 -8.13 13.88
C PRO A 9 -3.96 -7.69 12.85
N ASN A 10 -2.79 -8.32 12.89
CA ASN A 10 -1.82 -8.16 11.81
C ASN A 10 -2.38 -8.77 10.51
N PHE A 11 -1.96 -8.20 9.39
CA PHE A 11 -2.31 -8.68 8.06
C PHE A 11 -1.18 -8.32 7.09
N THR A 12 -1.14 -9.01 5.96
CA THR A 12 -0.14 -8.80 4.91
C THR A 12 -0.76 -7.99 3.78
N VAL A 13 -0.03 -7.02 3.25
CA VAL A 13 -0.43 -6.26 2.07
C VAL A 13 0.60 -6.50 0.98
N VAL A 14 0.13 -6.71 -0.24
CA VAL A 14 0.97 -6.75 -1.44
C VAL A 14 0.65 -5.54 -2.29
N GLY A 15 1.69 -4.84 -2.76
CA GLY A 15 1.49 -3.63 -3.55
C GLY A 15 2.77 -3.01 -4.08
N MET A 16 2.64 -1.84 -4.68
CA MET A 16 3.76 -1.04 -5.17
C MET A 16 4.20 -0.04 -4.10
N LYS A 17 5.52 0.09 -3.90
CA LYS A 17 6.11 0.97 -2.88
C LYS A 17 6.79 2.19 -3.52
N TYR A 18 6.71 3.32 -2.82
CA TYR A 18 7.41 4.57 -3.11
C TYR A 18 8.08 5.09 -1.83
N ARG A 19 9.21 5.79 -1.99
CA ARG A 19 9.90 6.56 -0.95
C ARG A 19 10.04 8.01 -1.44
N GLY A 20 9.61 8.97 -0.63
CA GLY A 20 9.85 10.38 -0.90
C GLY A 20 8.88 11.28 -0.14
N LYS A 21 8.66 12.50 -0.65
CA LYS A 21 7.91 13.56 0.05
C LYS A 21 6.52 13.83 -0.54
N ASN A 22 6.19 13.18 -1.66
CA ASN A 22 4.95 13.42 -2.40
C ASN A 22 4.79 14.90 -2.85
N GLU A 23 5.86 15.53 -3.35
CA GLU A 23 5.88 16.94 -3.78
C GLU A 23 5.42 17.14 -5.24
N HIS A 24 5.33 16.06 -6.01
CA HIS A 24 5.04 16.03 -7.46
C HIS A 24 3.96 15.00 -7.81
N GLU A 25 2.98 14.78 -6.93
CA GLU A 25 1.87 13.84 -7.13
C GLU A 25 2.30 12.37 -7.29
N GLU A 26 3.38 11.98 -6.64
CA GLU A 26 3.95 10.63 -6.71
C GLU A 26 2.97 9.56 -6.20
N ILE A 27 2.16 9.87 -5.17
CA ILE A 27 1.13 8.93 -4.66
C ILE A 27 0.00 8.73 -5.67
N PRO A 28 -0.66 9.78 -6.22
CA PRO A 28 -1.61 9.60 -7.33
C PRO A 28 -1.02 8.81 -8.50
N GLN A 29 0.22 9.11 -8.91
CA GLN A 29 0.91 8.37 -9.98
C GLN A 29 1.20 6.92 -9.61
N LEU A 30 1.52 6.63 -8.34
CA LEU A 30 1.65 5.27 -7.83
C LEU A 30 0.33 4.50 -7.96
N TRP A 31 -0.79 5.09 -7.55
CA TRP A 31 -2.12 4.49 -7.70
C TRP A 31 -2.51 4.30 -9.16
N ALA A 32 -2.20 5.25 -10.04
CA ALA A 32 -2.45 5.13 -11.47
C ALA A 32 -1.68 3.96 -12.11
N ARG A 33 -0.47 3.66 -11.62
CA ARG A 33 0.31 2.49 -12.04
C ARG A 33 -0.18 1.20 -11.41
N PHE A 34 -0.59 1.23 -10.13
CA PHE A 34 -1.04 0.05 -9.41
C PHE A 34 -2.43 -0.43 -9.84
N GLY A 35 -3.38 0.49 -10.07
CA GLY A 35 -4.78 0.20 -10.37
C GLY A 35 -5.02 -0.85 -11.46
N PRO A 36 -4.37 -0.76 -12.63
CA PRO A 36 -4.50 -1.76 -13.70
C PRO A 36 -4.13 -3.19 -13.29
N HIS A 37 -3.28 -3.37 -12.28
CA HIS A 37 -2.77 -4.66 -11.84
C HIS A 37 -3.49 -5.23 -10.61
N MET A 38 -4.47 -4.52 -10.03
CA MET A 38 -5.18 -4.98 -8.83
C MET A 38 -5.87 -6.35 -9.05
N GLY A 39 -6.46 -6.55 -10.24
CA GLY A 39 -7.13 -7.81 -10.59
C GLY A 39 -6.19 -9.00 -10.83
N GLU A 40 -4.88 -8.75 -10.87
CA GLU A 40 -3.85 -9.79 -11.02
C GLU A 40 -3.33 -10.29 -9.66
N ILE A 41 -3.73 -9.66 -8.55
CA ILE A 41 -3.36 -10.08 -7.19
C ILE A 41 -4.22 -11.27 -6.78
N ASN A 42 -3.56 -12.38 -6.46
CA ASN A 42 -4.20 -13.60 -5.98
C ASN A 42 -4.33 -13.59 -4.44
N ASP A 43 -5.14 -14.51 -3.91
CA ASP A 43 -5.30 -14.75 -2.46
C ASP A 43 -5.72 -13.48 -1.67
N LEU A 44 -6.58 -12.64 -2.25
CA LEU A 44 -7.10 -11.45 -1.59
C LEU A 44 -7.88 -11.80 -0.30
N ALA A 45 -7.48 -11.20 0.82
CA ALA A 45 -8.19 -11.31 2.10
C ALA A 45 -9.43 -10.38 2.13
N GLU A 46 -9.35 -9.23 1.45
CA GLU A 46 -10.40 -8.21 1.39
C GLU A 46 -10.57 -7.69 -0.06
N PRO A 47 -11.30 -8.41 -0.93
CA PRO A 47 -11.29 -8.15 -2.38
C PRO A 47 -11.76 -6.76 -2.83
N GLU A 48 -12.58 -6.08 -2.02
CA GLU A 48 -13.13 -4.76 -2.33
C GLU A 48 -12.40 -3.62 -1.61
N ILE A 49 -11.30 -3.92 -0.91
CA ILE A 49 -10.56 -2.96 -0.08
C ILE A 49 -9.12 -2.85 -0.56
N SER A 50 -8.71 -1.61 -0.80
CA SER A 50 -7.31 -1.23 -1.05
C SER A 50 -6.76 -0.41 0.12
N TYR A 51 -5.47 -0.58 0.39
CA TYR A 51 -4.76 0.08 1.47
C TYR A 51 -3.71 1.06 0.94
N GLY A 52 -3.69 2.26 1.53
CA GLY A 52 -2.59 3.21 1.43
C GLY A 52 -1.75 3.17 2.71
N LEU A 53 -0.69 2.39 2.73
CA LEU A 53 0.17 2.25 3.91
C LEU A 53 1.24 3.33 3.91
N MET A 54 1.35 4.08 5.01
CA MET A 54 2.42 5.05 5.22
C MET A 54 3.27 4.63 6.42
N GLY A 55 4.59 4.72 6.29
CA GLY A 55 5.52 4.36 7.35
C GLY A 55 6.90 4.97 7.18
N ASN A 56 7.80 4.65 8.11
CA ASN A 56 9.22 5.04 8.07
C ASN A 56 9.45 6.54 7.81
N TYR A 57 8.64 7.40 8.43
CA TYR A 57 8.81 8.84 8.31
C TYR A 57 10.16 9.29 8.87
N ASP A 58 10.92 10.03 8.06
CA ASP A 58 12.17 10.66 8.45
C ASP A 58 11.91 12.14 8.76
N PRO A 59 12.06 12.59 10.02
CA PRO A 59 11.80 13.98 10.40
C PRO A 59 12.86 14.96 9.91
N VAL A 60 14.04 14.50 9.50
CA VAL A 60 15.12 15.37 8.99
C VAL A 60 14.88 15.71 7.53
N THR A 61 14.54 14.71 6.73
CA THR A 61 14.35 14.88 5.28
C THR A 61 12.90 15.19 4.92
N GLY A 62 11.93 14.77 5.74
CA GLY A 62 10.50 14.81 5.46
C GLY A 62 10.00 13.67 4.58
N GLU A 63 10.86 12.70 4.25
CA GLU A 63 10.50 11.56 3.42
C GLU A 63 9.78 10.46 4.20
N PHE A 64 8.90 9.73 3.52
CA PHE A 64 8.21 8.56 4.05
C PHE A 64 8.12 7.45 3.02
N ASP A 65 7.88 6.24 3.51
CA ASP A 65 7.50 5.11 2.67
C ASP A 65 5.98 5.13 2.48
N TYR A 66 5.54 4.92 1.26
CA TYR A 66 4.13 4.74 0.92
C TYR A 66 3.93 3.49 0.08
N MET A 67 2.89 2.72 0.35
CA MET A 67 2.45 1.59 -0.47
C MET A 67 0.99 1.74 -0.87
N ALA A 68 0.74 1.59 -2.17
CA ALA A 68 -0.59 1.29 -2.70
C ALA A 68 -0.71 -0.22 -2.86
N GLY A 69 -1.63 -0.87 -2.15
CA GLY A 69 -1.70 -2.33 -2.11
C GLY A 69 -3.06 -2.90 -1.71
N MET A 70 -3.16 -4.23 -1.74
CA MET A 70 -4.32 -5.00 -1.31
C MET A 70 -3.91 -6.03 -0.26
N ALA A 71 -4.81 -6.31 0.69
CA ALA A 71 -4.55 -7.31 1.72
C ALA A 71 -4.65 -8.73 1.13
N VAL A 72 -3.70 -9.59 1.47
CA VAL A 72 -3.62 -10.99 1.01
C VAL A 72 -3.51 -11.95 2.17
N GLU A 73 -4.08 -13.14 2.02
CA GLU A 73 -3.90 -14.26 2.95
C GLU A 73 -2.48 -14.84 2.86
N ARG A 74 -1.91 -14.83 1.65
CA ARG A 74 -0.55 -15.32 1.36
C ARG A 74 0.14 -14.42 0.33
N ALA A 75 1.38 -14.05 0.59
CA ALA A 75 2.22 -13.31 -0.34
C ALA A 75 3.09 -14.26 -1.17
N THR A 76 2.50 -14.88 -2.19
CA THR A 76 3.19 -15.77 -3.15
C THR A 76 3.12 -15.20 -4.56
N ASP A 77 4.10 -15.53 -5.39
CA ASP A 77 4.12 -15.19 -6.83
C ASP A 77 3.93 -13.69 -7.12
N LEU A 78 4.65 -12.83 -6.39
CA LEU A 78 4.54 -11.38 -6.53
C LEU A 78 4.87 -10.92 -7.95
N LEU A 79 4.02 -10.06 -8.49
CA LEU A 79 4.25 -9.43 -9.80
C LEU A 79 5.49 -8.53 -9.74
N PRO A 80 6.23 -8.38 -10.86
CA PRO A 80 7.38 -7.48 -10.91
C PRO A 80 7.03 -6.07 -10.41
N GLY A 81 7.86 -5.53 -9.50
CA GLY A 81 7.64 -4.21 -8.91
C GLY A 81 6.71 -4.20 -7.69
N MET A 82 6.15 -5.34 -7.29
CA MET A 82 5.41 -5.48 -6.04
C MET A 82 6.28 -5.96 -4.87
N THR A 83 5.88 -5.58 -3.66
CA THR A 83 6.50 -6.01 -2.38
C THR A 83 5.42 -6.16 -1.32
N THR A 84 5.79 -6.78 -0.21
CA THR A 84 5.09 -6.69 1.09
C THR A 84 5.68 -5.60 1.97
#